data_AF-G5Q899-F1
#
_entry.id   AF-G5Q899-F1
#
_cell.length_a   1.000
_cell.length_b   1.000
_cell.length_c   1.000
_cell.angle_alpha   90.00
_cell.angle_beta   90.00
_cell.angle_gamma   90.00
#
_symmetry.space_group_name_H-M   'P 1'
#
loop_
_entity.id
_entity.type
_entity.pdbx_description
1 polymer ?
#
loop_
_entity_poly.entity_id
_entity_poly.type
_entity_poly.pdbx_seq_one_letter_code
_entity_poly.pdbx_strand_id
1 'polypeptide(L)'
;RAIALEPDLIMFDEPFVGQDPITMGVLVKLISELNSALGVTCVVVSHDVPEVLSIADHAWIMADKKIVAHGSAQALQENTDPRVRQFLDGIADGPVPFRYPAGDYHLDLLETGS
;
A
#
# COMPACT_ATOMS: atom_id res chain seq x y z
N ARG A 1 19.01 11.35 -1.15
CA ARG A 1 18.91 12.37 -0.07
C ARG A 1 18.26 11.80 1.19
N ALA A 2 17.15 11.06 1.11
CA ALA A 2 16.48 10.45 2.27
C ALA A 2 17.36 9.44 3.05
N ILE A 3 18.21 8.68 2.36
CA ILE A 3 19.08 7.64 2.96
C ILE A 3 20.40 8.22 3.52
N ALA A 4 20.72 9.49 3.24
CA ALA A 4 22.04 10.04 3.51
C ALA A 4 22.38 10.25 5.00
N LEU A 5 21.40 10.07 5.90
CA LEU A 5 21.53 10.30 7.34
C LEU A 5 21.57 9.00 8.15
N GLU A 6 21.69 7.84 7.51
CA GLU A 6 21.63 6.52 8.16
C GLU A 6 20.47 6.41 9.17
N PRO A 7 19.22 6.75 8.78
CA PRO A 7 18.11 6.78 9.71
C PRO A 7 17.68 5.36 10.12
N ASP A 8 17.18 5.20 11.35
CA ASP A 8 16.62 3.92 11.81
C ASP A 8 15.30 3.53 11.12
N LEU A 9 14.61 4.51 10.52
CA LEU A 9 13.32 4.36 9.84
C LEU A 9 13.28 5.15 8.53
N ILE A 10 12.84 4.49 7.46
CA ILE A 10 12.53 5.12 6.16
C ILE A 10 11.09 4.81 5.78
N MET A 11 10.36 5.83 5.36
CA MET A 11 9.00 5.73 4.85
C MET A 11 9.00 6.07 3.36
N PHE A 12 8.45 5.18 2.54
CA PHE A 12 8.27 5.34 1.11
C PHE A 12 6.79 5.48 0.80
N ASP A 13 6.41 6.61 0.19
CA ASP A 13 5.05 6.86 -0.28
C ASP A 13 5.03 6.73 -1.80
N GLU A 14 4.39 5.68 -2.29
CA GLU A 14 4.25 5.34 -3.70
C GLU A 14 5.57 5.36 -4.50
N PRO A 15 6.61 4.62 -4.06
CA PRO A 15 7.95 4.71 -4.64
C PRO A 15 8.04 4.18 -6.08
N PHE A 16 7.07 3.37 -6.52
CA PHE A 16 7.09 2.67 -7.80
C PHE A 16 6.28 3.37 -8.90
N VAL A 17 5.53 4.42 -8.54
CA VAL A 17 4.62 5.09 -9.47
C VAL A 17 5.37 5.74 -10.64
N GLY A 18 4.80 5.56 -11.83
CA GLY A 18 5.31 6.15 -13.07
C GLY A 18 6.62 5.55 -13.57
N GLN A 19 7.05 4.43 -12.99
CA GLN A 19 8.24 3.70 -13.43
C GLN A 19 7.88 2.61 -14.43
N ASP A 20 8.82 2.33 -15.34
CA ASP A 20 8.74 1.12 -16.17
C ASP A 20 9.07 -0.13 -15.33
N PRO A 21 8.67 -1.33 -15.78
CA PRO A 21 8.86 -2.56 -15.01
C PRO A 21 10.32 -2.87 -14.63
N ILE A 22 11.31 -2.43 -15.42
CA ILE A 22 12.72 -2.66 -15.13
C ILE A 22 13.15 -1.75 -13.98
N THR A 23 12.83 -0.47 -14.07
CA THR A 23 13.14 0.51 -13.02
C THR A 23 12.44 0.17 -11.70
N MET A 24 11.20 -0.30 -11.76
CA MET A 24 10.47 -0.80 -10.59
C MET A 24 11.22 -1.95 -9.91
N GLY A 25 11.68 -2.96 -10.67
CA GLY A 25 12.47 -4.06 -10.12
C GLY A 25 13.79 -3.60 -9.47
N VAL A 26 14.43 -2.56 -10.02
CA VAL A 26 15.62 -1.95 -9.39
C VAL A 26 15.27 -1.30 -8.06
N LEU A 27 14.15 -0.59 -7.96
CA LEU A 27 13.70 0.06 -6.73
C LEU A 27 13.34 -0.96 -5.64
N VAL A 28 12.60 -2.01 -5.99
CA VAL A 28 12.27 -3.13 -5.09
C VAL A 28 13.54 -3.73 -4.51
N LYS A 29 14.52 -4.04 -5.38
CA LYS A 29 15.82 -4.56 -4.96
C LYS A 29 16.57 -3.59 -4.04
N LEU A 30 16.58 -2.30 -4.37
CA LEU A 30 17.25 -1.28 -3.58
C LEU A 30 16.66 -1.17 -2.17
N ILE A 31 15.32 -1.21 -2.03
CA ILE A 31 14.66 -1.17 -0.72
C ILE A 31 15.02 -2.41 0.10
N SER A 32 15.01 -3.60 -0.52
CA SER A 32 15.40 -4.86 0.13
C SER A 32 16.87 -4.84 0.60
N GLU A 33 17.78 -4.35 -0.24
CA GLU A 33 19.21 -4.25 0.10
C GLU A 33 19.47 -3.24 1.22
N LEU A 34 18.77 -2.10 1.24
CA LEU A 34 18.88 -1.12 2.32
C LEU A 34 18.48 -1.71 3.68
N ASN A 35 17.34 -2.39 3.74
CA ASN A 35 16.88 -3.05 4.95
C ASN A 35 17.88 -4.13 5.40
N SER A 36 18.33 -4.97 4.48
CA SER A 36 19.23 -6.10 4.79
C SER A 36 20.64 -5.66 5.21
N ALA A 37 21.20 -4.63 4.56
CA ALA A 37 22.57 -4.21 4.78
C ALA A 37 22.73 -3.24 5.96
N LEU A 38 21.75 -2.36 6.17
CA LEU A 38 21.82 -1.30 7.18
C LEU A 38 20.94 -1.58 8.41
N GLY A 39 20.09 -2.61 8.36
CA GLY A 39 19.16 -2.93 9.46
C GLY A 39 18.05 -1.89 9.64
N VAL A 40 17.81 -1.06 8.62
CA VAL A 40 16.86 0.05 8.68
C VAL A 40 15.43 -0.47 8.59
N THR A 41 14.53 0.06 9.42
CA THR A 41 13.10 -0.23 9.31
C THR A 41 12.52 0.47 8.09
N CYS A 42 11.86 -0.27 7.20
CA CYS A 42 11.24 0.29 6.00
C CYS A 42 9.71 0.16 6.07
N VAL A 43 9.00 1.27 5.85
CA VAL A 43 7.55 1.28 5.66
C VAL A 43 7.28 1.72 4.22
N VAL A 44 6.59 0.88 3.45
CA VAL A 44 6.25 1.15 2.05
C VAL A 44 4.74 1.21 1.90
N VAL A 45 4.25 2.32 1.35
CA VAL A 45 2.86 2.48 0.88
C VAL A 45 2.88 2.37 -0.64
N SER A 46 2.14 1.41 -1.19
CA SER A 46 1.99 1.29 -2.64
C SER A 46 0.76 0.46 -2.99
N HIS A 47 0.25 0.67 -4.20
CA HIS A 47 -0.77 -0.16 -4.83
C HIS A 47 -0.21 -1.24 -5.77
N ASP A 48 1.11 -1.29 -5.99
CA ASP A 48 1.79 -2.34 -6.75
C ASP A 48 2.03 -3.57 -5.85
N VAL A 49 0.96 -4.33 -5.64
CA VAL A 49 0.90 -5.35 -4.59
C VAL A 49 1.91 -6.50 -4.77
N PRO A 50 2.04 -7.13 -5.95
CA PRO A 50 2.98 -8.24 -6.13
C PRO A 50 4.42 -7.86 -5.78
N GLU A 51 4.82 -6.65 -6.14
CA GLU A 51 6.15 -6.10 -5.95
C GLU A 51 6.44 -5.83 -4.47
N VAL A 52 5.54 -5.14 -3.77
CA VAL A 52 5.69 -4.90 -2.32
C VAL A 52 5.71 -6.21 -1.54
N LEU A 53 4.78 -7.13 -1.84
CA LEU A 53 4.69 -8.40 -1.12
C LEU A 53 5.92 -9.30 -1.35
N SER A 54 6.67 -9.09 -2.43
CA SER A 54 7.91 -9.83 -2.69
C SER A 54 9.06 -9.50 -1.72
N ILE A 55 9.02 -8.32 -1.08
CA ILE A 55 10.05 -7.83 -0.17
C ILE A 55 9.55 -7.56 1.25
N ALA A 56 8.24 -7.60 1.49
CA ALA A 56 7.64 -7.27 2.76
C ALA A 56 7.68 -8.46 3.74
N ASP A 57 8.22 -8.24 4.94
CA ASP A 57 8.09 -9.18 6.06
C ASP A 57 6.63 -9.26 6.55
N HIS A 58 5.97 -8.10 6.60
CA HIS A 58 4.60 -7.91 7.03
C HIS A 58 3.90 -6.91 6.10
N ALA A 59 2.62 -7.14 5.84
CA ALA A 59 1.79 -6.23 5.06
C ALA A 59 0.42 -6.03 5.71
N TRP A 60 -0.18 -4.88 5.44
CA TRP A 60 -1.49 -4.46 5.93
C TRP A 60 -2.30 -3.94 4.74
N ILE A 61 -3.55 -4.40 4.63
CA ILE A 61 -4.48 -3.94 3.61
C ILE A 61 -5.52 -3.06 4.29
N MET A 62 -5.73 -1.88 3.73
CA MET A 62 -6.70 -0.90 4.22
C MET A 62 -7.82 -0.70 3.21
N ALA A 63 -9.07 -0.76 3.67
CA ALA A 63 -10.26 -0.43 2.90
C ALA A 63 -11.33 0.13 3.85
N ASP A 64 -12.23 0.99 3.35
CA ASP A 64 -13.28 1.61 4.16
C ASP A 64 -12.78 2.26 5.46
N LYS A 65 -11.61 2.92 5.39
CA LYS A 65 -10.94 3.58 6.53
C LYS A 65 -10.59 2.61 7.68
N LYS A 66 -10.49 1.31 7.41
CA LYS A 66 -10.16 0.25 8.38
C LYS A 66 -9.08 -0.66 7.83
N ILE A 67 -8.34 -1.30 8.74
CA ILE A 67 -7.47 -2.43 8.39
C ILE A 67 -8.38 -3.64 8.16
N VAL A 68 -8.37 -4.18 6.95
CA VAL A 68 -9.19 -5.35 6.57
C VAL A 68 -8.41 -6.65 6.63
N ALA A 69 -7.09 -6.60 6.46
CA ALA A 69 -6.21 -7.74 6.64
C ALA A 69 -4.78 -7.31 6.98
N HIS A 70 -4.04 -8.22 7.62
CA HIS A 70 -2.63 -8.06 7.91
C HIS A 70 -1.97 -9.43 8.07
N GLY A 71 -0.67 -9.52 7.82
CA GLY A 71 0.09 -10.77 7.96
C GLY A 71 1.31 -10.84 7.06
N SER A 72 1.88 -12.03 6.93
CA SER A 72 2.90 -12.31 5.91
C SER A 72 2.27 -12.30 4.52
N ALA A 73 3.09 -12.16 3.48
CA ALA A 73 2.64 -12.26 2.10
C ALA A 73 1.86 -13.57 1.84
N GLN A 74 2.35 -14.71 2.36
CA GLN A 74 1.65 -15.99 2.23
C GLN A 74 0.28 -15.99 2.91
N ALA A 75 0.19 -15.51 4.16
CA ALA A 75 -1.07 -15.45 4.88
C ALA A 75 -2.10 -14.54 4.17
N LEU A 76 -1.62 -13.42 3.61
CA LEU A 76 -2.46 -12.54 2.80
C LEU A 76 -2.90 -13.21 1.50
N GLN A 77 -2.06 -14.02 0.84
CA GLN A 77 -2.42 -14.75 -0.38
C GLN A 77 -3.44 -15.87 -0.14
N GLU A 78 -3.44 -16.50 1.03
CA GLU A 78 -4.40 -17.55 1.41
C GLU A 78 -5.71 -17.01 2.01
N ASN A 79 -5.78 -15.70 2.28
CA ASN A 79 -6.93 -15.07 2.94
C ASN A 79 -8.20 -15.08 2.07
N THR A 80 -9.30 -15.69 2.53
CA THR A 80 -10.54 -15.82 1.75
C THR A 80 -11.51 -14.63 1.88
N ASP A 81 -11.16 -13.56 2.60
CA ASP A 81 -12.00 -12.37 2.72
C ASP A 81 -12.24 -11.75 1.32
N PRO A 82 -13.49 -11.55 0.89
CA PRO A 82 -13.78 -11.05 -0.44
C PRO A 82 -13.20 -9.65 -0.73
N ARG A 83 -13.00 -8.80 0.30
CA ARG A 83 -12.38 -7.47 0.14
C ARG A 83 -10.89 -7.59 -0.14
N VAL A 84 -10.24 -8.54 0.53
CA VAL A 84 -8.81 -8.85 0.35
C VAL A 84 -8.59 -9.44 -1.04
N ARG A 85 -9.41 -10.41 -1.44
CA ARG A 85 -9.37 -10.97 -2.81
C ARG A 85 -9.59 -9.89 -3.87
N GLN A 86 -10.62 -9.07 -3.70
CA GLN A 86 -10.90 -7.97 -4.64
C GLN A 86 -9.69 -7.05 -4.83
N PHE A 87 -9.00 -6.69 -3.74
CA PHE A 87 -7.82 -5.84 -3.80
C PHE A 87 -6.59 -6.55 -4.39
N LEU A 88 -6.26 -7.76 -3.92
CA LEU A 88 -5.07 -8.51 -4.35
C LEU A 88 -5.18 -8.97 -5.80
N ASP A 89 -6.36 -9.42 -6.22
CA ASP A 89 -6.61 -9.99 -7.54
C ASP A 89 -7.04 -8.91 -8.56
N GLY A 90 -7.23 -7.67 -8.13
CA GLY A 90 -7.64 -6.54 -8.99
C GLY A 90 -9.04 -6.70 -9.59
N ILE A 91 -9.96 -7.38 -8.89
CA ILE A 91 -11.31 -7.67 -9.40
C ILE A 91 -12.16 -6.39 -9.34
N ALA A 92 -12.80 -6.04 -10.46
CA ALA A 92 -13.66 -4.85 -10.56
C ALA A 92 -14.92 -4.94 -9.70
N ASP A 93 -15.53 -6.13 -9.62
CA ASP A 93 -16.74 -6.39 -8.84
C ASP A 93 -16.40 -7.06 -7.50
N GLY A 94 -16.73 -6.38 -6.40
CA GLY A 94 -16.55 -6.95 -5.07
C GLY A 94 -17.20 -6.11 -3.97
N PRO A 95 -17.02 -6.50 -2.70
CA PRO A 95 -17.66 -5.84 -1.56
C PRO A 95 -17.25 -4.38 -1.34
N VAL A 96 -16.08 -3.96 -1.85
CA VAL A 96 -15.63 -2.57 -1.78
C VAL A 96 -16.12 -1.82 -3.03
N PRO A 97 -17.05 -0.87 -2.88
CA PRO A 97 -17.61 -0.15 -4.02
C PRO A 97 -16.59 0.87 -4.57
N PHE A 98 -16.50 0.96 -5.90
CA PHE A 98 -15.66 1.96 -6.58
C PHE A 98 -16.18 3.40 -6.41
N ARG A 99 -17.45 3.54 -6.00
CA ARG A 99 -18.12 4.82 -5.73
C ARG A 99 -18.46 4.89 -4.25
N TYR A 100 -17.78 5.76 -3.52
CA TYR A 100 -18.41 6.36 -2.36
C TYR A 100 -19.46 7.34 -2.89
N PRO A 101 -20.76 7.18 -2.59
CA PRO A 101 -21.70 8.25 -2.84
C PRO A 101 -21.20 9.45 -2.04
N ALA A 102 -20.74 10.50 -2.73
CA ALA A 102 -20.59 11.79 -2.08
C ALA A 102 -21.97 12.16 -1.50
N GLY A 103 -21.99 12.77 -0.32
CA GLY A 103 -23.20 13.43 0.18
C GLY A 103 -23.67 14.49 -0.83
N ASP A 104 -24.85 15.06 -0.59
CA ASP A 104 -25.26 16.22 -1.37
C ASP A 104 -24.21 17.33 -1.19
N TYR A 105 -23.49 17.64 -2.27
CA TYR A 105 -22.41 18.63 -2.28
C TYR A 105 -22.90 19.99 -1.76
N HIS A 106 -24.20 20.26 -1.91
CA HIS A 106 -24.84 21.46 -1.43
C HIS A 106 -24.95 21.53 0.11
N LEU A 107 -25.03 20.39 0.81
CA LEU A 107 -25.03 20.32 2.28
C LEU A 107 -23.62 20.49 2.84
N ASP A 108 -22.62 19.82 2.25
CA ASP A 108 -21.21 19.94 2.67
C ASP A 108 -20.67 21.38 2.55
N LEU A 109 -21.14 22.15 1.57
CA LEU A 109 -20.77 23.56 1.37
C LEU A 109 -21.42 24.51 2.38
N LEU A 110 -22.56 24.13 2.96
CA LEU A 110 -23.35 24.99 3.84
C LEU A 110 -23.08 24.73 5.33
N GLU A 111 -22.51 23.58 5.70
CA GLU A 111 -22.16 23.26 7.10
C GLU A 111 -20.87 23.93 7.59
N THR A 112 -19.96 24.35 6.71
CA THR A 112 -18.69 25.02 7.09
C THR A 112 -18.85 26.51 7.43
N GLY A 113 -20.09 26.98 7.61
CA GLY A 113 -20.45 28.40 7.73
C GLY A 113 -21.23 28.79 8.99
N SER A 114 -21.04 28.11 10.13
CA SER A 114 -21.51 28.59 11.45
C SER A 114 -20.47 28.40 12.54
#